data_AF-A0A520CRM8-F1
#
_entry.id   AF-A0A520CRM8-F1
#
_cell.length_a   1.000
_cell.length_b   1.000
_cell.length_c   1.000
_cell.angle_alpha   90.00
_cell.angle_beta   90.00
_cell.angle_gamma   90.00
#
_symmetry.space_group_name_H-M   'P 1'
#
loop_
_entity.id
_entity.type
_entity.pdbx_description
1 polymer ?
#
loop_
_entity_poly.entity_id
_entity_poly.type
_entity_poly.pdbx_seq_one_letter_code
_entity_poly.pdbx_strand_id
1 'polypeptide(L)'
;MEISKEKQTKILIGIAATGILAWLIFRNAPDNGVSYGDDPTGNNPGGSSVPFDAKLAAEKLYNAMREIGTDEKAIMQVFQGVSLGNYSKVYHAFGKRSYNKQLGNQYNFNPIFDLPLHNLSEWLENELSKASFATLRTKYQSTNLI
;
A
#
# COMPACT_ATOMS: atom_id res chain seq x y z
N MET A 1 -5.05 24.18 -49.53
CA MET A 1 -6.30 24.36 -48.77
C MET A 1 -6.50 23.09 -47.97
N GLU A 2 -6.17 23.16 -46.69
CA GLU A 2 -6.07 22.02 -45.77
C GLU A 2 -7.45 21.46 -45.42
N ILE A 3 -7.50 20.13 -45.35
CA ILE A 3 -8.63 19.37 -44.83
C ILE A 3 -8.54 19.43 -43.30
N SER A 4 -9.52 20.09 -42.67
CA SER A 4 -9.70 20.15 -41.22
C SER A 4 -9.78 18.74 -40.61
N LYS A 5 -8.77 18.36 -39.84
CA LYS A 5 -8.78 17.21 -38.93
C LYS A 5 -9.18 17.67 -37.53
N GLU A 6 -10.45 17.94 -37.31
CA GLU A 6 -10.99 18.05 -35.95
C GLU A 6 -11.86 16.84 -35.62
N LYS A 7 -11.39 16.02 -34.67
CA LYS A 7 -12.11 15.40 -33.52
C LYS A 7 -11.58 14.03 -33.05
N GLN A 8 -10.27 13.78 -33.06
CA GLN A 8 -9.72 12.52 -32.49
C GLN A 8 -8.42 12.69 -31.67
N THR A 9 -8.35 13.69 -30.78
CA THR A 9 -7.30 13.66 -29.74
C THR A 9 -7.78 14.33 -28.46
N LYS A 10 -8.67 13.64 -27.71
CA LYS A 10 -8.80 13.94 -26.29
C LYS A 10 -7.57 13.38 -25.60
N ILE A 11 -6.76 14.32 -25.14
CA ILE A 11 -5.42 14.21 -24.59
C ILE A 11 -5.38 13.14 -23.49
N LEU A 12 -4.53 12.15 -23.74
CA LEU A 12 -4.03 11.15 -22.82
C LEU A 12 -3.21 11.87 -21.72
N ILE A 13 -3.85 12.37 -20.66
CA ILE A 13 -3.13 12.74 -19.42
C ILE A 13 -3.22 11.54 -18.47
N GLY A 14 -2.68 10.42 -18.94
CA GLY A 14 -2.57 9.19 -18.17
C GLY A 14 -1.17 9.08 -17.58
N ILE A 15 -1.09 9.12 -16.25
CA ILE A 15 -0.06 8.42 -15.46
C ILE A 15 1.39 8.89 -15.73
N ALA A 16 1.76 10.07 -15.24
CA ALA A 16 3.17 10.41 -15.04
C ALA A 16 3.43 11.20 -13.74
N ALA A 17 2.41 11.79 -13.11
CA ALA A 17 2.59 12.58 -11.89
C ALA A 17 2.71 11.73 -10.61
N THR A 18 2.11 10.53 -10.56
CA THR A 18 2.09 9.69 -9.35
C THR A 18 3.45 9.05 -9.05
N GLY A 19 4.19 8.65 -10.09
CA GLY A 19 5.57 8.19 -9.94
C GLY A 19 6.50 9.26 -9.38
N ILE A 20 6.26 10.54 -9.73
CA ILE A 20 7.08 11.67 -9.25
C ILE A 20 6.76 12.02 -7.80
N LEU A 21 5.49 11.95 -7.35
CA LEU A 21 5.16 12.23 -5.96
C LEU A 21 5.69 11.13 -5.02
N ALA A 22 5.56 9.86 -5.41
CA ALA A 22 6.23 8.76 -4.71
C ALA A 22 7.76 8.95 -4.70
N TRP A 23 8.37 9.24 -5.85
CA TRP A 23 9.82 9.49 -5.96
C TRP A 23 10.30 10.68 -5.12
N LEU A 24 9.52 11.78 -5.03
CA LEU A 24 9.84 12.95 -4.22
C LEU A 24 9.70 12.68 -2.71
N ILE A 25 8.74 11.85 -2.30
CA ILE A 25 8.64 11.40 -0.90
C ILE A 25 9.79 10.44 -0.56
N PHE A 26 10.20 9.56 -1.50
CA PHE A 26 11.35 8.67 -1.35
C PHE A 26 12.71 9.40 -1.37
N ARG A 27 12.84 10.59 -1.98
CA ARG A 27 14.11 11.35 -2.03
C ARG A 27 14.53 11.99 -0.70
N ASN A 28 13.55 12.40 0.12
CA ASN A 28 13.80 13.18 1.33
C ASN A 28 13.61 12.38 2.62
N ALA A 29 13.26 11.10 2.53
CA ALA A 29 13.39 10.20 3.67
C ALA A 29 14.88 9.96 3.91
N PRO A 30 15.43 10.20 5.12
CA PRO A 30 16.76 9.73 5.43
C PRO A 30 16.79 8.22 5.19
N ASP A 31 17.80 7.77 4.43
CA ASP A 31 18.01 6.38 4.08
C ASP A 31 18.29 5.56 5.35
N ASN A 32 17.24 5.22 6.09
CA ASN A 32 17.23 4.02 6.91
C ASN A 32 16.93 2.85 5.95
N GLY A 33 17.78 2.73 4.94
CA GLY A 33 17.80 1.62 4.01
C GLY A 33 18.16 0.36 4.78
N VAL A 34 17.16 -0.25 5.41
CA VAL A 34 17.28 -1.62 5.87
C VAL A 34 17.37 -2.46 4.61
N SER A 35 18.58 -2.90 4.31
CA SER A 35 18.81 -4.03 3.42
C SER A 35 17.96 -5.17 3.97
N TYR A 36 16.88 -5.52 3.27
CA TYR A 36 16.21 -6.79 3.48
C TYR A 36 17.21 -7.84 2.98
N GLY A 37 18.13 -8.26 3.86
CA GLY A 37 19.10 -9.29 3.57
C GLY A 37 18.38 -10.51 2.99
N ASP A 38 19.03 -11.16 2.03
CA ASP A 38 18.56 -12.27 1.19
C ASP A 38 18.02 -13.50 1.96
N ASP A 39 16.98 -13.32 2.76
CA ASP A 39 16.24 -14.37 3.42
C ASP A 39 14.72 -14.12 3.27
N PRO A 40 14.06 -14.86 2.35
CA PRO A 40 12.62 -14.74 2.13
C PRO A 40 11.78 -15.23 3.32
N THR A 41 12.40 -15.77 4.38
CA THR A 41 11.71 -16.25 5.60
C THR A 41 11.72 -15.24 6.75
N GLY A 42 12.61 -14.24 6.70
CA GLY A 42 12.78 -13.25 7.77
C GLY A 42 13.41 -13.81 9.06
N ASN A 43 14.15 -14.91 8.97
CA ASN A 43 14.88 -15.58 10.04
C ASN A 43 16.40 -15.49 9.81
N ASN A 44 16.95 -14.29 9.60
CA ASN A 44 18.41 -14.16 9.49
C ASN A 44 19.04 -13.96 10.89
N PRO A 45 19.92 -14.85 11.38
CA PRO A 45 20.60 -14.68 12.66
C PRO A 45 21.93 -13.90 12.55
N GLY A 46 22.32 -13.42 11.35
CA GLY A 46 23.73 -13.09 11.06
C GLY A 46 24.09 -11.70 10.53
N GLY A 47 23.17 -10.73 10.42
CA GLY A 47 23.50 -9.39 9.93
C GLY A 47 22.75 -8.33 10.72
N SER A 48 23.48 -7.34 11.26
CA SER A 48 23.01 -6.17 12.02
C SER A 48 21.50 -6.12 12.21
N SER A 49 21.03 -6.63 13.36
CA SER A 49 19.63 -6.84 13.70
C SER A 49 18.90 -5.51 13.87
N VAL A 50 18.62 -4.80 12.78
CA VAL A 50 17.69 -3.67 12.81
C VAL A 50 16.32 -4.26 13.16
N PRO A 51 15.70 -3.85 14.28
CA PRO A 51 14.39 -4.37 14.65
C PRO A 51 13.38 -4.06 13.55
N PHE A 52 12.50 -5.03 13.25
CA PHE A 52 11.41 -4.81 12.30
C PHE A 52 10.50 -3.67 12.80
N ASP A 53 10.38 -2.61 12.00
CA ASP A 53 9.49 -1.49 12.30
C ASP A 53 8.11 -1.69 11.69
N ALA A 54 7.19 -2.18 12.53
CA ALA A 54 5.80 -2.41 12.15
C ALA A 54 5.03 -1.13 11.82
N LYS A 55 5.39 0.01 12.44
CA LYS A 55 4.73 1.30 12.18
C LYS A 55 5.12 1.81 10.80
N LEU A 56 6.40 1.71 10.44
CA LEU A 56 6.86 2.07 9.10
C LEU A 56 6.17 1.23 8.02
N ALA A 57 6.06 -0.09 8.23
CA ALA A 57 5.33 -0.96 7.31
C ALA A 57 3.85 -0.57 7.19
N ALA A 58 3.18 -0.29 8.31
CA ALA A 58 1.78 0.15 8.32
C ALA A 58 1.58 1.48 7.58
N GLU A 59 2.47 2.46 7.75
CA GLU A 59 2.38 3.73 7.03
C GLU A 59 2.67 3.58 5.53
N LYS A 60 3.60 2.70 5.14
CA LYS A 60 3.82 2.37 3.73
C LYS A 60 2.57 1.77 3.09
N LEU A 61 1.91 0.83 3.78
CA LEU A 61 0.64 0.24 3.32
C LEU A 61 -0.45 1.31 3.20
N TYR A 62 -0.61 2.15 4.22
CA TYR A 62 -1.59 3.23 4.19
C TYR A 62 -1.37 4.17 3.01
N ASN A 63 -0.14 4.64 2.80
CA ASN A 63 0.17 5.56 1.70
C ASN A 63 -0.04 4.92 0.32
N ALA A 64 0.11 3.60 0.20
CA ALA A 64 -0.17 2.88 -1.05
C ALA A 64 -1.66 2.70 -1.38
N MET A 65 -2.56 2.90 -0.39
CA MET A 65 -4.00 2.65 -0.50
C MET A 65 -4.88 3.89 -0.24
N ARG A 66 -4.34 4.96 0.35
CA ARG A 66 -5.15 6.11 0.84
C ARG A 66 -5.73 6.99 -0.26
N GLU A 67 -5.16 6.94 -1.46
CA GLU A 67 -5.54 7.80 -2.59
C GLU A 67 -6.50 7.09 -3.54
N ILE A 68 -6.90 7.77 -4.61
CA ILE A 68 -7.74 7.17 -5.64
C ILE A 68 -6.92 6.16 -6.43
N GLY A 69 -7.34 4.90 -6.38
CA GLY A 69 -6.63 3.78 -6.99
C GLY A 69 -5.55 3.19 -6.09
N THR A 70 -4.99 2.07 -6.52
CA THR A 70 -4.13 1.23 -5.68
C THR A 70 -2.84 0.90 -6.40
N ASP A 71 -1.70 1.07 -5.74
CA ASP A 71 -0.45 0.45 -6.17
C ASP A 71 -0.30 -0.95 -5.55
N GLU A 72 -0.93 -1.96 -6.19
CA GLU A 72 -0.85 -3.35 -5.72
C GLU A 72 0.61 -3.82 -5.60
N LYS A 73 1.50 -3.35 -6.48
CA LYS A 73 2.91 -3.74 -6.46
C LYS A 73 3.61 -3.19 -5.22
N ALA A 74 3.38 -1.94 -4.86
CA ALA A 74 3.91 -1.35 -3.64
C ALA A 74 3.40 -2.08 -2.39
N ILE A 75 2.12 -2.45 -2.34
CA ILE A 75 1.54 -3.23 -1.24
C ILE A 75 2.23 -4.59 -1.12
N MET A 76 2.35 -5.33 -2.23
CA MET A 76 2.99 -6.64 -2.24
C MET A 76 4.48 -6.57 -1.90
N GLN A 77 5.19 -5.50 -2.31
CA GLN A 77 6.57 -5.24 -1.92
C GLN A 77 6.73 -5.03 -0.41
N VAL A 78 5.81 -4.33 0.25
CA VAL A 78 5.83 -4.25 1.72
C VAL A 78 5.69 -5.65 2.33
N PHE A 79 4.75 -6.46 1.85
CA PHE A 79 4.54 -7.82 2.37
C PHE A 79 5.68 -8.81 2.07
N GLN A 80 6.56 -8.55 1.12
CA GLN A 80 7.79 -9.34 0.95
C GLN A 80 8.68 -9.26 2.20
N GLY A 81 8.75 -8.09 2.84
CA GLY A 81 9.51 -7.86 4.07
C GLY A 81 8.77 -8.19 5.37
N VAL A 82 7.50 -8.56 5.31
CA VAL A 82 6.68 -8.89 6.50
C VAL A 82 6.61 -10.41 6.67
N SER A 83 7.30 -10.91 7.68
CA SER A 83 7.21 -12.31 8.10
C SER A 83 5.87 -12.61 8.79
N LEU A 84 5.52 -13.89 8.92
CA LEU A 84 4.30 -14.33 9.60
C LEU A 84 4.20 -13.78 11.03
N GLY A 85 5.28 -13.83 11.81
CA GLY A 85 5.32 -13.34 13.19
C GLY A 85 5.28 -11.81 13.33
N ASN A 86 5.55 -11.07 12.24
CA ASN A 86 5.47 -9.62 12.23
C ASN A 86 4.13 -9.10 11.69
N TYR A 87 3.33 -9.94 11.03
CA TYR A 87 2.04 -9.52 10.47
C TYR A 87 1.09 -8.96 11.52
N SER A 88 0.92 -9.61 12.68
CA SER A 88 0.03 -9.07 13.73
C SER A 88 0.52 -7.71 14.23
N LYS A 89 1.83 -7.49 14.31
CA LYS A 89 2.41 -6.19 14.69
C LYS A 89 2.04 -5.11 13.67
N VAL A 90 2.13 -5.42 12.37
CA VAL A 90 1.72 -4.49 11.29
C VAL A 90 0.22 -4.25 11.33
N TYR A 91 -0.59 -5.30 11.49
CA TYR A 91 -2.05 -5.20 11.61
C TYR A 91 -2.46 -4.27 12.75
N HIS A 92 -1.89 -4.46 13.95
CA HIS A 92 -2.17 -3.62 15.10
C HIS A 92 -1.61 -2.21 14.95
N ALA A 93 -0.43 -2.04 14.33
CA ALA A 93 0.14 -0.73 14.05
C ALA A 93 -0.67 0.06 13.00
N PHE A 94 -1.27 -0.62 12.03
CA PHE A 94 -2.16 -0.02 11.04
C PHE A 94 -3.45 0.48 11.69
N GLY A 95 -4.02 -0.33 12.59
CA GLY A 95 -5.23 0.00 13.34
C GLY A 95 -6.48 0.03 12.48
N LYS A 96 -7.45 0.87 12.84
CA LYS A 96 -8.61 1.17 12.00
C LYS A 96 -8.45 2.56 11.41
N ARG A 97 -8.73 2.69 10.11
CA ARG A 97 -8.62 3.96 9.38
C ARG A 97 -9.88 4.19 8.55
N SER A 98 -10.31 5.45 8.48
CA SER A 98 -11.40 5.89 7.61
C SER A 98 -11.10 5.51 6.17
N TYR A 99 -12.05 4.88 5.49
CA TYR A 99 -11.82 4.34 4.16
C TYR A 99 -13.07 4.40 3.30
N ASN A 100 -12.88 4.71 2.03
CA ASN A 100 -13.87 4.60 0.98
C ASN A 100 -13.22 3.93 -0.24
N LYS A 101 -13.81 2.84 -0.70
CA LYS A 101 -13.30 2.06 -1.84
C LYS A 101 -13.13 2.86 -3.14
N GLN A 102 -13.94 3.89 -3.35
CA GLN A 102 -13.93 4.64 -4.61
C GLN A 102 -12.92 5.79 -4.60
N LEU A 103 -12.62 6.34 -3.43
CA LEU A 103 -11.90 7.61 -3.31
C LEU A 103 -10.72 7.56 -2.34
N GLY A 104 -10.46 6.40 -1.76
CA GLY A 104 -9.57 6.26 -0.62
C GLY A 104 -10.14 6.99 0.59
N ASN A 105 -9.32 7.78 1.27
CA ASN A 105 -9.77 8.52 2.46
C ASN A 105 -9.46 10.01 2.43
N GLN A 106 -8.99 10.52 1.29
CA GLN A 106 -8.67 11.94 1.11
C GLN A 106 -9.93 12.81 0.97
N TYR A 107 -11.02 12.23 0.47
CA TYR A 107 -12.24 12.97 0.17
C TYR A 107 -13.42 12.37 0.93
N ASN A 108 -13.87 13.07 1.97
CA ASN A 108 -15.20 12.83 2.55
C ASN A 108 -16.18 13.87 1.98
N PHE A 109 -16.98 13.47 1.01
CA PHE A 109 -18.00 14.33 0.41
C PHE A 109 -19.24 14.49 1.28
N ASN A 110 -19.34 13.75 2.40
CA ASN A 110 -20.46 13.83 3.32
C ASN A 110 -20.09 14.68 4.54
N PRO A 111 -20.65 15.90 4.68
CA PRO A 111 -20.38 16.76 5.83
C PRO A 111 -21.08 16.31 7.12
N ILE A 112 -21.96 15.29 7.05
CA ILE A 112 -22.79 14.83 8.18
C ILE A 112 -22.29 13.51 8.78
N PHE A 113 -21.64 12.65 7.99
CA PHE A 113 -21.20 11.33 8.43
C PHE A 113 -19.72 11.10 8.11
N ASP A 114 -18.98 10.58 9.10
CA ASP A 114 -17.60 10.14 8.90
C ASP A 114 -17.55 8.89 8.02
N LEU A 115 -16.45 8.74 7.29
CA LEU A 115 -16.18 7.52 6.54
C LEU A 115 -16.04 6.33 7.51
N PRO A 116 -16.56 5.14 7.13
CA PRO A 116 -16.47 3.96 7.97
C PRO A 116 -15.00 3.61 8.25
N LEU A 117 -14.75 3.13 9.47
CA LEU A 117 -13.44 2.74 9.94
C LEU A 117 -13.19 1.26 9.60
N HIS A 118 -12.25 1.02 8.70
CA HIS A 118 -11.86 -0.31 8.27
C HIS A 118 -10.46 -0.68 8.78
N ASN A 119 -10.26 -1.95 9.08
CA ASN A 119 -8.98 -2.52 9.50
C ASN A 119 -8.12 -2.93 8.29
N LEU A 120 -6.85 -3.30 8.53
CA LEU A 120 -5.91 -3.63 7.46
C LEU A 120 -6.44 -4.71 6.50
N SER A 121 -7.09 -5.77 6.99
CA SER A 121 -7.63 -6.82 6.13
C SER A 121 -8.70 -6.31 5.18
N GLU A 122 -9.62 -5.48 5.69
CA GLU A 122 -10.71 -4.91 4.90
C GLU A 122 -10.20 -3.92 3.85
N TRP A 123 -9.14 -3.17 4.16
CA TRP A 123 -8.45 -2.34 3.18
C TRP A 123 -7.85 -3.22 2.07
N LEU A 124 -7.06 -4.25 2.43
CA LEU A 124 -6.41 -5.13 1.47
C LEU A 124 -7.42 -5.88 0.58
N GLU A 125 -8.55 -6.32 1.12
CA GLU A 125 -9.59 -6.99 0.35
C GLU A 125 -10.20 -6.09 -0.73
N ASN A 126 -10.30 -4.78 -0.45
CA ASN A 126 -10.87 -3.83 -1.40
C ASN A 126 -9.86 -3.28 -2.41
N GLU A 127 -8.58 -3.23 -2.02
CA GLU A 127 -7.49 -2.61 -2.78
C GLU A 127 -6.77 -3.63 -3.68
N LEU A 128 -6.65 -4.89 -3.24
CA LEU A 128 -5.95 -5.91 -4.00
C LEU A 128 -6.87 -6.68 -4.94
N SER A 129 -6.30 -7.14 -6.06
CA SER A 129 -6.90 -8.20 -6.87
C SER A 129 -7.11 -9.48 -6.04
N LYS A 130 -8.11 -10.27 -6.43
CA LYS A 130 -8.45 -11.54 -5.76
C LYS A 130 -7.24 -12.48 -5.62
N ALA A 131 -6.36 -12.50 -6.61
CA ALA A 131 -5.16 -13.35 -6.61
C ALA A 131 -4.11 -12.86 -5.61
N SER A 132 -3.84 -11.55 -5.59
CA SER A 132 -2.91 -10.93 -4.63
C SER A 132 -3.43 -11.09 -3.20
N PHE A 133 -4.72 -10.84 -2.97
CA PHE A 133 -5.35 -11.02 -1.67
C PHE A 133 -5.32 -12.48 -1.20
N ALA A 134 -5.66 -13.44 -2.07
CA ALA A 134 -5.57 -14.87 -1.75
C ALA A 134 -4.15 -15.28 -1.38
N THR A 135 -3.14 -14.74 -2.07
CA THR A 135 -1.72 -14.99 -1.75
C THR A 135 -1.39 -14.55 -0.32
N LEU A 136 -1.80 -13.34 0.07
CA LEU A 136 -1.58 -12.84 1.42
C LEU A 136 -2.37 -13.65 2.46
N ARG A 137 -3.61 -14.02 2.14
CA ARG A 137 -4.45 -14.85 2.99
C ARG A 137 -3.81 -16.21 3.26
N THR A 138 -3.27 -16.86 2.23
CA THR A 138 -2.50 -18.11 2.40
C THR A 138 -1.24 -17.91 3.24
N LYS A 139 -0.51 -16.81 3.02
CA LYS A 139 0.71 -16.50 3.78
C LYS A 139 0.44 -16.27 5.28
N TYR A 140 -0.67 -15.62 5.63
CA TYR A 140 -0.97 -15.20 7.00
C TYR A 140 -2.19 -15.90 7.63
N GLN A 141 -2.70 -16.98 7.02
CA GLN A 141 -3.92 -17.69 7.45
C GLN A 141 -3.93 -18.08 8.94
N SER A 142 -2.79 -18.45 9.51
CA SER A 142 -2.70 -18.87 10.92
C SER A 142 -2.87 -17.72 11.92
N THR A 143 -2.87 -16.47 11.46
CA THR A 143 -3.07 -15.30 12.31
C THR A 143 -4.55 -15.00 12.57
N ASN A 144 -5.47 -15.49 11.74
CA ASN A 144 -6.90 -15.12 11.74
C ASN A 144 -7.16 -13.60 11.65
N LEU A 145 -6.20 -12.84 11.10
CA LEU A 145 -6.27 -11.38 10.94
C LEU A 145 -6.40 -10.95 9.46
N ILE A 146 -6.57 -11.91 8.54
CA ILE A 146 -6.71 -11.73 7.08
C ILE A 146 -7.70 -12.71 6.44
#